data_AF-A0A3L7AS85-F1
#
_entry.id   AF-A0A3L7AS85-F1
#
_cell.length_a   1.000
_cell.length_b   1.000
_cell.length_c   1.000
_cell.angle_alpha   90.00
_cell.angle_beta   90.00
_cell.angle_gamma   90.00
#
_symmetry.space_group_name_H-M   'P 1'
#
loop_
_entity.id
_entity.type
_entity.pdbx_description
1 polymer ?
#
loop_
_entity_poly.entity_id
_entity_poly.type
_entity_poly.pdbx_seq_one_letter_code
_entity_poly.pdbx_strand_id
1 'polypeptide(L)'
;MADRISVPDLAAMASLSASHFSALFRKQMGYPVLQYQTMLRMGRARELLDTTGSTVAAIAAEVGYPDALYFTRQFKKLHGATPREYRDQHKG
;
A
#
# COMPACT_ATOMS: atom_id res chain seq x y z
N MET A 1 -13.79 -4.14 -0.32
CA MET A 1 -13.64 -3.33 0.89
C MET A 1 -12.27 -3.64 1.47
N ALA A 2 -11.24 -2.84 1.16
CA ALA A 2 -9.96 -2.96 1.86
C ALA A 2 -10.15 -2.30 3.23
N ASP A 3 -10.43 -3.12 4.24
CA ASP A 3 -10.66 -2.67 5.60
C ASP A 3 -9.45 -1.84 6.08
N ARG A 4 -9.71 -0.64 6.61
CA ARG A 4 -8.64 0.27 7.05
C ARG A 4 -8.17 -0.19 8.42
N ILE A 5 -7.37 -1.25 8.45
CA ILE A 5 -6.81 -1.75 9.70
C ILE A 5 -5.76 -0.77 10.24
N SER A 6 -6.06 -0.16 11.38
CA SER A 6 -5.19 0.81 12.04
C SER A 6 -4.18 0.15 12.98
N VAL A 7 -3.16 0.89 13.41
CA VAL A 7 -2.16 0.38 14.38
C VAL A 7 -2.81 -0.02 15.72
N PRO A 8 -3.76 0.75 16.29
CA PRO A 8 -4.52 0.32 17.45
C PRO A 8 -5.25 -1.01 17.26
N ASP A 9 -5.85 -1.25 16.10
CA ASP A 9 -6.58 -2.49 15.82
C ASP A 9 -5.63 -3.71 15.82
N LEU A 10 -4.48 -3.58 15.15
CA LEU A 10 -3.46 -4.62 15.13
C LEU A 10 -2.89 -4.89 16.52
N ALA A 11 -2.70 -3.84 17.31
CA ALA A 11 -2.22 -3.96 18.68
C ALA A 11 -3.24 -4.68 19.57
N ALA A 12 -4.53 -4.33 19.44
CA ALA A 12 -5.61 -5.00 20.15
C ALA A 12 -5.71 -6.48 19.77
N MET A 13 -5.60 -6.83 18.49
CA MET A 13 -5.56 -8.22 18.02
C MET A 13 -4.37 -9.01 18.62
N ALA A 14 -3.25 -8.34 18.86
CA ALA A 14 -2.06 -8.92 19.48
C ALA A 14 -2.07 -8.87 21.02
N SER A 15 -3.13 -8.36 21.66
CA SER A 15 -3.18 -8.09 23.11
C SER A 15 -2.03 -7.19 23.61
N LEU A 16 -1.60 -6.23 22.79
CA LEU A 16 -0.53 -5.28 23.08
C LEU A 16 -1.05 -3.84 23.11
N SER A 17 -0.34 -2.96 23.80
CA SER A 17 -0.54 -1.52 23.61
C SER A 17 -0.02 -1.09 22.25
N ALA A 18 -0.61 -0.05 21.65
CA ALA A 18 -0.21 0.46 20.33
C ALA A 18 1.28 0.84 20.26
N SER A 19 1.83 1.41 21.33
CA SER A 19 3.24 1.76 21.44
C SER A 19 4.14 0.52 21.46
N HIS A 20 3.77 -0.49 22.26
CA HIS A 20 4.57 -1.72 22.35
C HIS A 20 4.52 -2.50 21.03
N PHE A 21 3.34 -2.62 20.43
CA PHE A 21 3.17 -3.21 19.10
C PHE A 21 4.03 -2.49 18.05
N SER A 22 3.97 -1.16 17.99
CA SER A 22 4.74 -0.37 17.01
C SER A 22 6.25 -0.57 17.17
N ALA A 23 6.75 -0.59 18.41
CA ALA A 23 8.16 -0.81 18.70
C ALA A 23 8.60 -2.22 18.30
N LEU A 24 7.83 -3.24 18.68
CA LEU A 24 8.12 -4.63 18.35
C LEU A 24 8.05 -4.88 16.84
N PHE A 25 7.02 -4.37 16.17
CA PHE A 25 6.84 -4.50 14.73
C PHE A 25 8.02 -3.88 13.99
N ARG A 26 8.43 -2.66 14.35
CA ARG A 26 9.60 -2.01 13.73
C ARG A 26 10.88 -2.80 13.99
N LYS A 27 11.06 -3.35 15.19
CA LYS A 27 12.23 -4.17 15.52
C LYS A 27 12.29 -5.45 14.68
N GLN A 28 11.15 -6.09 14.39
CA GLN A 28 11.10 -7.33 13.62
C GLN A 28 11.10 -7.11 12.10
N MET A 29 10.33 -6.13 11.62
CA MET A 29 10.11 -5.90 10.19
C MET A 29 11.07 -4.86 9.59
N GLY A 30 11.81 -4.11 10.42
CA GLY A 30 12.70 -3.02 10.00
C GLY A 30 11.99 -1.71 9.64
N TYR A 31 10.66 -1.73 9.47
CA TYR A 31 9.87 -0.57 9.05
C TYR A 31 8.70 -0.30 10.01
N PRO A 32 8.26 0.97 10.15
CA PRO A 32 7.01 1.30 10.81
C PRO A 32 5.81 0.63 10.13
N VAL A 33 4.80 0.28 10.92
CA VAL A 33 3.57 -0.40 10.46
C VAL A 33 2.93 0.31 9.26
N LEU A 34 2.76 1.64 9.33
CA LEU A 34 2.14 2.41 8.25
C LEU A 34 2.97 2.40 6.95
N GLN A 35 4.29 2.40 7.07
CA GLN A 35 5.17 2.28 5.91
C GLN A 35 5.03 0.89 5.28
N TYR A 36 4.99 -0.15 6.10
CA TYR A 36 4.79 -1.53 5.64
C TYR A 36 3.43 -1.72 4.95
N GLN A 37 2.35 -1.18 5.52
CA GLN A 37 1.03 -1.18 4.88
C GLN A 37 1.05 -0.48 3.51
N THR A 38 1.75 0.65 3.42
CA THR A 38 1.92 1.38 2.15
C THR A 38 2.64 0.50 1.12
N MET A 39 3.72 -0.19 1.52
CA MET A 39 4.47 -1.10 0.64
C MET A 39 3.59 -2.26 0.16
N LEU A 40 2.81 -2.89 1.04
CA LEU A 40 1.90 -3.97 0.67
C LEU A 40 0.85 -3.50 -0.35
N ARG A 41 0.20 -2.36 -0.09
CA ARG A 41 -0.81 -1.80 -1.01
C ARG A 41 -0.22 -1.47 -2.38
N MET A 42 0.99 -0.94 -2.41
CA MET A 42 1.67 -0.56 -3.66
C MET A 42 2.17 -1.79 -4.43
N GLY A 43 2.64 -2.82 -3.73
CA GLY A 43 2.94 -4.13 -4.31
C GLY A 43 1.69 -4.76 -4.96
N ARG A 44 0.54 -4.70 -4.29
CA ARG A 44 -0.74 -5.15 -4.86
C ARG A 44 -1.17 -4.31 -6.06
N ALA A 45 -0.99 -3.00 -6.00
CA ALA A 45 -1.29 -2.12 -7.12
C ALA A 45 -0.45 -2.47 -8.34
N ARG A 46 0.83 -2.80 -8.14
CA ARG A 46 1.73 -3.28 -9.20
C ARG A 46 1.21 -4.56 -9.86
N GLU A 47 0.87 -5.57 -9.06
CA GLU A 47 0.24 -6.80 -9.56
C GLU A 47 -1.00 -6.52 -10.41
N LEU A 48 -1.89 -5.62 -9.96
CA LEU A 48 -3.10 -5.27 -10.70
C LEU A 48 -2.78 -4.50 -11.98
N LEU A 49 -1.74 -3.66 -11.99
CA LEU A 49 -1.29 -2.96 -13.20
C LEU A 49 -0.76 -3.94 -14.26
N ASP A 50 -0.09 -5.00 -13.83
CA ASP A 50 0.54 -6.03 -14.68
C ASP A 50 -0.46 -7.06 -15.19
N THR A 51 -1.43 -7.46 -14.36
CA THR A 51 -2.32 -8.60 -14.64
C THR A 51 -3.71 -8.20 -15.13
N THR A 52 -4.07 -6.91 -15.08
CA THR A 52 -5.43 -6.45 -15.42
C THR A 52 -5.44 -5.24 -16.36
N GLY A 53 -6.55 -5.08 -17.07
CA GLY A 53 -6.85 -3.87 -17.86
C GLY A 53 -7.51 -2.73 -17.06
N SER A 54 -7.62 -2.85 -15.74
CA SER A 54 -8.34 -1.89 -14.90
C SER A 54 -7.75 -0.49 -14.97
N THR A 55 -8.60 0.53 -14.87
CA THR A 55 -8.13 1.93 -14.85
C THR A 55 -7.30 2.22 -13.60
N VAL A 56 -6.40 3.19 -13.68
CA VAL A 56 -5.57 3.61 -12.52
C VAL A 56 -6.45 4.02 -11.34
N ALA A 57 -7.59 4.67 -11.60
CA ALA A 57 -8.55 5.06 -10.57
C ALA A 57 -9.22 3.85 -9.90
N ALA A 58 -9.60 2.83 -10.67
CA ALA A 58 -10.18 1.60 -10.13
C ALA A 58 -9.16 0.85 -9.25
N ILE A 59 -7.91 0.74 -9.71
CA ILE A 59 -6.83 0.11 -8.94
C ILE A 59 -6.57 0.88 -7.64
N ALA A 60 -6.52 2.22 -7.70
CA ALA A 60 -6.35 3.06 -6.51
C ALA A 60 -7.45 2.78 -5.47
N ALA A 61 -8.71 2.75 -5.89
CA ALA A 61 -9.83 2.44 -5.01
C ALA A 61 -9.74 1.02 -4.42
N GLU A 62 -9.35 0.04 -5.22
CA GLU A 62 -9.18 -1.36 -4.79
C GLU A 62 -8.09 -1.51 -3.72
N VAL A 63 -6.96 -0.83 -3.87
CA VAL A 63 -5.86 -0.85 -2.89
C VAL A 63 -6.05 0.14 -1.73
N GLY A 64 -7.26 0.70 -1.59
CA GLY A 64 -7.66 1.52 -0.43
C GLY A 64 -7.21 2.98 -0.49
N TYR A 65 -7.00 3.52 -1.70
CA TYR A 65 -6.72 4.93 -1.97
C TYR A 65 -7.92 5.58 -2.67
N PRO A 66 -8.78 6.33 -1.94
CA PRO A 66 -9.92 7.01 -2.54
C PRO A 66 -9.51 8.15 -3.47
N ASP A 67 -8.33 8.74 -3.26
CA ASP A 67 -7.75 9.77 -4.10
C ASP A 67 -6.70 9.16 -5.06
N ALA A 68 -7.03 9.12 -6.35
CA ALA A 68 -6.17 8.59 -7.40
C ALA A 68 -4.91 9.45 -7.65
N LEU A 69 -4.95 10.76 -7.40
CA LEU A 69 -3.79 11.65 -7.51
C LEU A 69 -2.81 11.38 -6.37
N TYR A 70 -3.33 11.23 -5.14
CA TYR A 70 -2.51 10.86 -3.99
C TYR A 70 -1.87 9.48 -4.18
N PHE A 71 -2.65 8.50 -4.65
CA PHE A 71 -2.15 7.18 -5.04
C PHE A 71 -1.01 7.30 -6.07
N THR A 72 -1.22 8.05 -7.15
CA THR A 72 -0.22 8.22 -8.22
C THR A 72 1.09 8.81 -7.69
N ARG A 73 1.02 9.82 -6.81
CA ARG A 73 2.19 10.41 -6.16
C ARG A 73 2.92 9.40 -5.29
N GLN A 74 2.18 8.62 -4.50
CA GLN A 74 2.75 7.62 -3.60
C GLN A 74 3.37 6.43 -4.37
N PHE A 75 2.70 5.99 -5.44
CA PHE A 75 3.20 4.94 -6.32
C PHE A 75 4.51 5.39 -7.00
N LYS A 76 4.54 6.60 -7.58
CA LYS A 76 5.75 7.17 -8.17
C LYS A 76 6.90 7.28 -7.17
N LYS A 77 6.61 7.68 -5.93
CA LYS A 77 7.63 7.76 -4.88
C LYS A 77 8.27 6.41 -4.57
N LEU A 78 7.51 5.31 -4.63
CA LEU A 78 7.99 3.97 -4.29
C LEU A 78 8.56 3.20 -5.48
N HIS A 79 8.03 3.41 -6.69
CA HIS A 79 8.37 2.65 -7.89
C HIS A 79 9.12 3.45 -8.96
N GLY A 80 9.35 4.75 -8.75
CA GLY A 80 10.09 5.62 -9.68
C GLY A 80 9.30 6.10 -10.89
N ALA A 81 8.19 5.45 -11.24
CA ALA A 81 7.32 5.81 -12.36
C ALA A 81 5.85 5.94 -11.90
N THR A 82 5.06 6.74 -12.59
CA THR A 82 3.60 6.78 -12.36
C THR A 82 2.96 5.43 -12.73
N PRO A 83 1.77 5.10 -12.20
CA PRO A 83 1.07 3.87 -12.54
C PRO A 83 0.86 3.68 -14.05
N ARG A 84 0.63 4.78 -14.78
CA ARG A 84 0.45 4.76 -16.24
C ARG A 84 1.77 4.48 -16.96
N GLU A 85 2.83 5.23 -16.65
CA GLU A 85 4.16 5.00 -17.21
C GLU A 85 4.65 3.57 -16.92
N TYR A 86 4.44 3.09 -15.70
CA TYR A 86 4.81 1.73 -15.29
C TYR A 86 4.11 0.68 -16.16
N ARG A 87 2.79 0.84 -16.39
CA ARG A 87 2.02 -0.07 -17.25
C ARG A 87 2.48 -0.01 -18.71
N ASP A 88 2.73 1.18 -19.24
CA ASP A 88 3.14 1.35 -20.63
C ASP A 88 4.52 0.71 -20.89
N GLN A 89 5.41 0.67 -19.89
CA GLN A 89 6.71 -0.03 -19.96
C GLN A 89 6.60 -1.56 -19.97
N HIS A 90 5.56 -2.13 -19.35
CA HIS A 90 5.37 -3.59 -19.26
C HIS A 90 4.40 -4.15 -20.30
N LYS A 91 3.86 -3.29 -21.18
CA LYS A 91 2.99 -3.67 -22.30
C LYS A 91 3.75 -3.95 -23.61
N GLY A 92 5.05 -4.22 -23.54
CA GLY A 92 5.89 -4.64 -24.67
C GLY A 92 5.91 -6.14 -24.85
#